data_AF-A0AAX3NH08-F1
#
_entry.id   AF-A0AAX3NH08-F1
#
_cell.length_a   1.000
_cell.length_b   1.000
_cell.length_c   1.000
_cell.angle_alpha   90.00
_cell.angle_beta   90.00
_cell.angle_gamma   90.00
#
_symmetry.space_group_name_H-M   'P 1'
#
loop_
_entity.id
_entity.type
_entity.pdbx_description
1 polymer ?
#
loop_
_entity_poly.entity_id
_entity_poly.type
_entity_poly.pdbx_seq_one_letter_code
_entity_poly.pdbx_strand_id
1 'polypeptide(L)'
;MSFLTDILEQIELKLNIGDVLSIGVALFALLYTIISTKDNQRKSVLPYISFEKIPSAVKIRGIGLDTKVEDTTSNYIVFVNKNNEMHGIEKWGENEINIIKNTVEIGPNSRINGLPNLPESIKIKNTGKNLATSFSLKVGKKNTYFKNIEADEEKIISILLEDENATFKIIINFKDIYGNRYKEKIEFYRGRMYLPVEIKRVKFSKLNTFYEKWKSRYKIYLKDKKEISDNDNQNDNQNL
;
A
#
# COMPACT_ATOMS: atom_id res chain seq x y z
N MET A 1 -9.23 55.66 20.86
CA MET A 1 -10.46 55.16 20.21
C MET A 1 -10.82 56.12 19.08
N SER A 2 -10.35 55.89 17.86
CA SER A 2 -10.90 56.57 16.68
C SER A 2 -10.67 55.74 15.42
N PHE A 3 -9.52 55.05 15.30
CA PHE A 3 -9.22 54.31 14.06
C PHE A 3 -10.13 53.10 13.77
N LEU A 4 -10.58 52.38 14.79
CA LEU A 4 -11.45 51.19 14.60
C LEU A 4 -12.93 51.56 14.42
N THR A 5 -13.39 52.63 15.06
CA THR A 5 -14.75 53.15 14.90
C THR A 5 -14.92 53.82 13.53
N ASP A 6 -13.91 54.54 13.04
CA ASP A 6 -13.95 55.20 11.72
C ASP A 6 -13.96 54.18 10.55
N ILE A 7 -13.31 53.01 10.70
CA ILE A 7 -13.34 51.95 9.68
C ILE A 7 -14.71 51.24 9.66
N LEU A 8 -15.33 51.02 10.83
CA LEU A 8 -16.66 50.42 10.92
C LEU A 8 -17.73 51.37 10.33
N GLU A 9 -17.68 52.67 10.66
CA GLU A 9 -18.59 53.67 10.09
C GLU A 9 -18.41 53.86 8.58
N GLN A 10 -17.19 53.74 8.04
CA GLN A 10 -16.95 53.80 6.59
C GLN A 10 -17.44 52.56 5.84
N ILE A 11 -17.47 51.38 6.49
CA ILE A 11 -18.06 50.17 5.91
C ILE A 11 -19.59 50.24 5.93
N GLU A 12 -20.17 50.90 6.93
CA GLU A 12 -21.62 50.99 7.15
C GLU A 12 -22.34 51.98 6.21
N LEU A 13 -21.61 52.83 5.49
CA LEU A 13 -22.16 53.87 4.60
C LEU A 13 -21.56 53.82 3.18
N LYS A 14 -21.95 52.82 2.38
CA LYS A 14 -22.03 52.81 0.87
C LYS A 14 -21.88 51.44 0.21
N LEU A 15 -21.88 50.33 0.93
CA LEU A 15 -21.91 49.02 0.28
C LEU A 15 -23.32 48.71 -0.23
N ASN A 16 -23.50 48.78 -1.55
CA ASN A 16 -24.73 48.36 -2.19
C ASN A 16 -24.92 46.85 -1.93
N ILE A 17 -26.13 46.42 -1.57
CA ILE A 17 -26.37 45.01 -1.19
C ILE A 17 -26.03 44.05 -2.35
N GLY A 18 -26.14 44.54 -3.59
CA GLY A 18 -25.69 43.84 -4.80
C GLY A 18 -24.17 43.61 -4.86
N ASP A 19 -23.36 44.53 -4.33
CA ASP A 19 -21.90 44.39 -4.29
C ASP A 19 -21.49 43.34 -3.24
N VAL A 20 -22.14 43.36 -2.08
CA VAL A 20 -21.93 42.35 -1.02
C VAL A 20 -22.30 40.94 -1.51
N LEU A 21 -23.43 40.81 -2.21
CA LEU A 21 -23.85 39.55 -2.81
C LEU A 21 -22.89 39.09 -3.92
N SER A 22 -22.41 40.01 -4.76
CA SER A 22 -21.45 39.70 -5.83
C SER A 22 -20.12 39.21 -5.28
N ILE A 23 -19.60 39.84 -4.23
CA ILE A 23 -18.40 39.39 -3.50
C ILE A 23 -18.63 38.01 -2.89
N GLY A 24 -19.81 37.77 -2.30
CA GLY A 24 -20.20 36.47 -1.76
C GLY A 24 -20.18 35.38 -2.84
N VAL A 25 -20.82 35.61 -3.99
CA VAL A 25 -20.85 34.67 -5.12
C VAL A 25 -19.44 34.41 -5.65
N ALA A 26 -18.60 35.44 -5.78
CA ALA A 26 -17.22 35.29 -6.21
C ALA A 26 -16.39 34.43 -5.24
N LEU A 27 -16.55 34.63 -3.92
CA LEU A 27 -15.91 33.82 -2.88
C LEU A 27 -16.37 32.36 -2.93
N PHE A 28 -17.68 32.11 -3.09
CA PHE A 28 -18.21 30.76 -3.24
C PHE A 28 -17.73 30.08 -4.52
N ALA A 29 -17.64 30.81 -5.64
CA ALA A 29 -17.11 30.30 -6.89
C ALA A 29 -15.62 29.95 -6.78
N LEU A 30 -14.83 30.77 -6.09
CA LEU A 30 -13.42 30.51 -5.80
C LEU A 30 -13.26 29.27 -4.91
N LEU A 31 -14.02 29.17 -3.82
CA LEU A 31 -14.04 28.00 -2.94
C LEU A 31 -14.43 26.74 -3.70
N TYR A 32 -15.50 26.80 -4.49
CA TYR A 32 -15.94 25.70 -5.33
C TYR A 32 -14.87 25.30 -6.34
N THR A 33 -14.22 26.27 -6.99
CA THR A 33 -13.15 26.02 -7.96
C THR A 33 -11.96 25.35 -7.30
N ILE A 34 -11.52 25.82 -6.13
CA ILE A 34 -10.43 25.22 -5.34
C ILE A 34 -10.79 23.79 -4.91
N ILE A 35 -12.02 23.58 -4.42
CA ILE A 35 -12.49 22.25 -4.01
C ILE A 35 -12.59 21.30 -5.21
N SER A 36 -13.16 21.78 -6.32
CA SER A 36 -13.38 21.03 -7.55
C SER A 36 -12.06 20.66 -8.24
N THR A 37 -11.12 21.61 -8.37
CA THR A 37 -9.78 21.31 -8.91
C THR A 37 -9.02 20.34 -8.03
N LYS A 38 -9.09 20.49 -6.70
CA LYS A 38 -8.46 19.56 -5.76
C LYS A 38 -9.05 18.14 -5.84
N ASP A 39 -10.37 18.01 -5.98
CA ASP A 39 -11.01 16.71 -6.14
C ASP A 39 -10.79 16.09 -7.53
N ASN A 40 -10.71 16.90 -8.59
CA ASN A 40 -10.40 16.43 -9.95
C ASN A 40 -8.93 16.01 -10.10
N GLN A 41 -7.98 16.75 -9.52
CA GLN A 41 -6.59 16.33 -9.43
C GLN A 41 -6.45 15.00 -8.68
N ARG A 42 -7.19 14.80 -7.58
CA ARG A 42 -7.22 13.51 -6.85
C ARG A 42 -7.79 12.36 -7.67
N LYS A 43 -8.84 12.60 -8.47
CA LYS A 43 -9.39 11.57 -9.38
C LYS A 43 -8.41 11.19 -10.49
N SER A 44 -7.58 12.14 -10.94
CA SER A 44 -6.53 11.93 -11.94
C SER A 44 -5.34 11.10 -11.41
N VAL A 45 -5.17 11.03 -10.09
CA VAL A 45 -4.02 10.39 -9.44
C VAL A 45 -4.39 9.02 -8.82
N LEU A 46 -5.59 8.51 -9.13
CA LEU A 46 -5.96 7.15 -8.75
C LEU A 46 -5.01 6.16 -9.45
N PRO A 47 -4.28 5.28 -8.71
CA PRO A 47 -3.62 4.16 -9.34
C PRO A 47 -4.66 3.30 -10.04
N TYR A 48 -4.40 3.00 -11.30
CA TYR A 48 -5.14 1.97 -12.01
C TYR A 48 -4.21 0.75 -12.07
N ILE A 49 -4.38 -0.18 -11.13
CA ILE A 49 -3.57 -1.39 -11.08
C ILE A 49 -4.30 -2.47 -11.87
N SER A 50 -3.61 -3.03 -12.86
CA SER A 50 -4.06 -4.25 -13.55
C SER A 50 -3.37 -5.46 -12.95
N PHE A 51 -4.09 -6.58 -12.87
CA PHE A 51 -3.62 -7.85 -12.32
C PHE A 51 -3.70 -8.91 -13.40
N GLU A 52 -2.63 -9.66 -13.57
CA GLU A 52 -2.56 -10.78 -14.50
C GLU A 52 -1.97 -11.98 -13.76
N LYS A 53 -2.69 -13.12 -13.77
CA LYS A 53 -2.12 -14.39 -13.31
C LYS A 53 -1.11 -14.86 -14.35
N ILE A 54 0.10 -15.17 -13.91
CA ILE A 54 1.16 -15.70 -14.77
C ILE A 54 1.61 -17.07 -14.24
N PRO A 55 2.25 -17.91 -15.07
CA PRO A 55 2.94 -19.10 -14.58
C PRO A 55 3.95 -18.75 -13.48
N SER A 56 4.25 -19.73 -12.63
CA SER A 56 5.21 -19.54 -11.54
C SER A 56 6.52 -18.95 -12.06
N ALA A 57 6.99 -17.88 -11.40
CA ALA A 57 8.28 -17.26 -11.65
C ALA A 57 9.47 -18.18 -11.31
N VAL A 58 9.22 -19.17 -10.45
CA VAL A 58 10.22 -20.10 -9.93
C VAL A 58 10.38 -21.29 -10.87
N LYS A 59 11.63 -21.66 -11.15
CA LYS A 59 12.00 -22.85 -11.90
C LYS A 59 12.85 -23.76 -11.05
N ILE A 60 12.59 -25.06 -11.14
CA ILE A 60 13.43 -26.08 -10.51
C ILE A 60 14.31 -26.69 -11.60
N ARG A 61 15.63 -26.63 -11.40
CA ARG A 61 16.62 -27.26 -12.29
C ARG A 61 17.36 -28.37 -11.56
N GLY A 62 17.85 -29.35 -12.32
CA GLY A 62 18.59 -30.50 -11.78
C GLY A 62 17.68 -31.69 -11.48
N ILE A 63 18.30 -32.82 -11.12
CA ILE A 63 17.63 -34.09 -10.85
C ILE A 63 18.11 -34.59 -9.48
N GLY A 64 17.20 -35.11 -8.66
CA GLY A 64 17.55 -35.69 -7.35
C GLY A 64 18.02 -34.64 -6.33
N LEU A 65 19.10 -34.95 -5.62
CA LEU A 65 19.64 -34.13 -4.52
C LEU A 65 20.24 -32.79 -4.98
N ASP A 66 20.64 -32.68 -6.26
CA ASP A 66 21.21 -31.46 -6.85
C ASP A 66 20.13 -30.49 -7.38
N THR A 67 18.87 -30.68 -6.97
CA THR A 67 17.79 -29.77 -7.37
C THR A 67 18.06 -28.36 -6.85
N LYS A 68 18.05 -27.38 -7.76
CA LYS A 68 18.18 -25.96 -7.45
C LYS A 68 16.90 -25.24 -7.79
N VAL A 69 16.47 -24.36 -6.88
CA VAL A 69 15.32 -23.48 -7.06
C VAL A 69 15.86 -22.14 -7.53
N GLU A 70 15.48 -21.73 -8.73
CA GLU A 70 15.88 -20.45 -9.33
C GLU A 70 14.68 -19.53 -9.45
N ASP A 71 14.83 -18.29 -8.98
CA ASP A 71 13.87 -17.21 -9.18
C ASP A 71 14.60 -15.96 -9.67
N THR A 72 14.43 -15.65 -10.96
CA THR A 72 15.08 -14.50 -11.60
C THR A 72 14.11 -13.37 -11.93
N THR A 73 12.81 -13.57 -11.69
CA THR A 73 11.77 -12.67 -12.21
C THR A 73 10.90 -12.06 -11.12
N SER A 74 10.78 -12.68 -9.95
CA SER A 74 9.99 -12.11 -8.86
C SER A 74 10.59 -10.81 -8.32
N ASN A 75 9.80 -9.74 -8.30
CA ASN A 75 10.20 -8.47 -7.67
C ASN A 75 9.80 -8.40 -6.20
N TYR A 76 8.86 -9.25 -5.80
CA TYR A 76 8.27 -9.29 -4.48
C TYR A 76 7.91 -10.73 -4.11
N ILE A 77 8.47 -11.22 -3.02
CA ILE A 77 8.32 -12.61 -2.61
C ILE A 77 7.60 -12.65 -1.26
N VAL A 78 6.56 -13.48 -1.19
CA VAL A 78 5.80 -13.68 0.04
C VAL A 78 5.57 -15.15 0.30
N PHE A 79 5.57 -15.48 1.59
CA PHE A 79 5.30 -16.80 2.12
C PHE A 79 4.07 -16.74 3.03
N VAL A 80 3.15 -17.68 2.86
CA VAL A 80 1.98 -17.86 3.73
C VAL A 80 2.15 -19.17 4.48
N ASN A 81 2.24 -19.10 5.81
CA ASN A 81 2.39 -20.27 6.66
C ASN A 81 1.05 -21.01 6.86
N LYS A 82 1.09 -22.20 7.44
CA LYS A 82 -0.11 -23.01 7.80
C LYS A 82 -1.12 -22.29 8.70
N ASN A 83 -0.69 -21.27 9.44
CA ASN A 83 -1.56 -20.47 10.30
C ASN A 83 -2.25 -19.31 9.56
N ASN A 84 -2.15 -19.26 8.22
CA ASN A 84 -2.64 -18.15 7.39
C ASN A 84 -2.04 -16.79 7.79
N GLU A 85 -0.77 -16.78 8.18
CA GLU A 85 0.00 -15.55 8.37
C GLU A 85 0.94 -15.33 7.20
N MET A 86 1.01 -14.08 6.73
CA MET A 86 1.85 -13.72 5.59
C MET A 86 3.15 -13.05 6.03
N HIS A 87 4.24 -13.51 5.43
CA HIS A 87 5.60 -13.03 5.64
C HIS A 87 6.17 -12.55 4.32
N GLY A 88 6.71 -11.33 4.30
CA GLY A 88 7.48 -10.84 3.17
C GLY A 88 8.93 -11.28 3.34
N ILE A 89 9.52 -11.82 2.28
CA ILE A 89 10.90 -12.31 2.26
C ILE A 89 11.65 -11.69 1.09
N GLU A 90 12.95 -11.43 1.28
CA GLU A 90 13.78 -10.84 0.22
C GLU A 90 14.23 -11.88 -0.80
N LYS A 91 14.51 -13.10 -0.34
CA LYS A 91 14.95 -14.26 -1.14
C LYS A 91 14.38 -15.53 -0.53
N TRP A 92 14.28 -16.59 -1.34
CA TRP A 92 13.91 -17.92 -0.88
C TRP A 92 14.99 -18.48 0.05
N GLY A 93 14.65 -18.68 1.32
CA GLY A 93 15.52 -19.33 2.29
C GLY A 93 15.44 -20.85 2.20
N GLU A 94 16.22 -21.55 3.02
CA GLU A 94 16.27 -23.02 3.01
C GLU A 94 14.92 -23.65 3.33
N ASN A 95 14.17 -23.07 4.28
CA ASN A 95 12.84 -23.55 4.65
C ASN A 95 11.86 -23.44 3.48
N GLU A 96 11.81 -22.29 2.83
CA GLU A 96 10.94 -22.07 1.68
C GLU A 96 11.34 -22.94 0.48
N ILE A 97 12.64 -23.11 0.25
CA ILE A 97 13.16 -24.03 -0.78
C ILE A 97 12.72 -25.48 -0.50
N ASN A 98 12.76 -25.93 0.76
CA ASN A 98 12.31 -27.26 1.13
C ASN A 98 10.80 -27.44 0.90
N ILE A 99 10.00 -26.41 1.15
CA ILE A 99 8.56 -26.40 0.85
C ILE A 99 8.34 -26.47 -0.67
N ILE A 100 9.05 -25.66 -1.46
CA ILE A 100 8.96 -25.64 -2.93
C ILE A 100 9.32 -27.01 -3.52
N LYS A 101 10.38 -27.64 -3.02
CA LYS A 101 10.79 -28.99 -3.43
C LYS A 101 9.85 -30.09 -2.93
N ASN A 102 8.99 -29.77 -1.97
CA ASN A 102 8.14 -30.72 -1.26
C ASN A 102 8.96 -31.90 -0.72
N THR A 103 10.03 -31.59 0.01
CA THR A 103 10.95 -32.61 0.53
C THR A 103 10.30 -33.36 1.69
N VAL A 104 10.17 -34.68 1.57
CA VAL A 104 9.62 -35.56 2.62
C VAL A 104 10.73 -36.45 3.17
N GLU A 105 10.89 -36.46 4.49
CA GLU A 105 11.77 -37.42 5.17
C GLU A 105 11.06 -38.77 5.32
N ILE A 106 11.61 -39.82 4.71
CA ILE A 106 11.08 -41.19 4.81
C ILE A 106 11.77 -41.96 5.96
N GLY A 107 12.96 -41.53 6.37
CA GLY A 107 13.70 -42.17 7.45
C GLY A 107 15.00 -41.44 7.78
N PRO A 108 15.85 -42.01 8.67
CA PRO A 108 17.12 -41.41 9.04
C PRO A 108 17.98 -41.20 7.78
N ASN A 109 18.28 -39.95 7.45
CA ASN A 109 19.07 -39.53 6.28
C ASN A 109 18.49 -39.87 4.89
N SER A 110 17.20 -40.21 4.78
CA SER A 110 16.54 -40.46 3.48
C SER A 110 15.46 -39.40 3.23
N ARG A 111 15.68 -38.59 2.19
CA ARG A 111 14.78 -37.53 1.73
C ARG A 111 14.39 -37.79 0.28
N ILE A 112 13.10 -37.74 0.00
CA ILE A 112 12.58 -37.71 -1.37
C ILE A 112 11.93 -36.37 -1.63
N ASN A 113 11.92 -35.96 -2.90
CA ASN A 113 11.13 -34.80 -3.33
C ASN A 113 9.80 -35.33 -3.87
N GLY A 114 8.70 -34.80 -3.35
CA GLY A 114 7.36 -35.04 -3.86
C GLY A 114 7.06 -34.22 -5.13
N LEU A 115 5.77 -34.06 -5.43
CA LEU A 115 5.33 -33.08 -6.44
C LEU A 115 5.71 -31.67 -5.97
N PRO A 116 6.41 -30.86 -6.78
CA PRO A 116 6.82 -29.53 -6.37
C PRO A 116 5.65 -28.60 -6.06
N ASN A 117 5.78 -27.87 -4.95
CA ASN A 117 4.85 -26.82 -4.55
C ASN A 117 5.33 -25.47 -5.10
N LEU A 118 5.07 -25.23 -6.38
CA LEU A 118 5.50 -23.99 -7.02
C LEU A 118 4.67 -22.80 -6.52
N PRO A 119 5.30 -21.65 -6.21
CA PRO A 119 4.56 -20.46 -5.80
C PRO A 119 3.68 -19.96 -6.94
N GLU A 120 2.51 -19.46 -6.56
CA GLU A 120 1.59 -18.82 -7.50
C GLU A 120 2.04 -17.38 -7.76
N SER A 121 2.11 -16.99 -9.03
CA SER A 121 2.66 -15.69 -9.43
C SER A 121 1.61 -14.76 -10.04
N ILE A 122 1.64 -13.50 -9.63
CA ILE A 122 0.78 -12.43 -10.12
C ILE A 122 1.65 -11.31 -10.64
N LYS A 123 1.37 -10.87 -11.86
CA LYS A 123 1.91 -9.62 -12.37
C LYS A 123 0.95 -8.50 -12.04
N ILE A 124 1.47 -7.45 -11.42
CA ILE A 124 0.76 -6.19 -11.21
C ILE A 124 1.39 -5.12 -12.10
N LYS A 125 0.55 -4.33 -12.77
CA LYS A 125 1.00 -3.19 -13.58
C LYS A 125 0.26 -1.95 -13.18
N ASN A 126 1.00 -0.89 -12.86
CA ASN A 126 0.41 0.41 -12.60
C ASN A 126 0.21 1.15 -13.92
N THR A 127 -1.03 1.20 -14.39
CA THR A 127 -1.44 1.90 -15.61
C THR A 127 -1.96 3.33 -15.34
N GLY A 128 -1.84 3.81 -14.10
CA GLY A 128 -2.21 5.18 -13.74
C GLY A 128 -1.18 6.19 -14.24
N LYS A 129 -1.63 7.38 -14.65
CA LYS A 129 -0.78 8.46 -15.19
C LYS A 129 0.14 9.15 -14.18
N ASN A 130 0.20 8.72 -12.91
CA ASN A 130 0.90 9.42 -11.84
C ASN A 130 1.84 8.51 -11.02
N LEU A 131 2.92 9.13 -10.49
CA LEU A 131 4.08 8.50 -9.84
C LEU A 131 3.76 7.72 -8.55
N ALA A 132 4.50 6.62 -8.37
CA ALA A 132 4.71 5.79 -7.18
C ALA A 132 3.51 5.55 -6.25
N THR A 133 2.84 4.42 -6.45
CA THR A 133 1.95 3.83 -5.45
C THR A 133 2.70 2.69 -4.77
N SER A 134 2.79 2.73 -3.44
CA SER A 134 3.42 1.62 -2.71
C SER A 134 2.35 0.59 -2.38
N PHE A 135 2.70 -0.69 -2.42
CA PHE A 135 1.81 -1.77 -2.05
C PHE A 135 2.40 -2.65 -0.95
N SER A 136 1.53 -3.23 -0.14
CA SER A 136 1.85 -4.32 0.78
C SER A 136 0.74 -5.36 0.75
N LEU A 137 1.06 -6.61 1.05
CA LEU A 137 0.09 -7.68 1.12
C LEU A 137 -0.22 -8.00 2.59
N LYS A 138 -1.42 -8.52 2.81
CA LYS A 138 -1.92 -8.86 4.13
C LYS A 138 -2.72 -10.16 4.08
N VAL A 139 -2.41 -11.07 5.00
CA VAL A 139 -3.27 -12.19 5.38
C VAL A 139 -3.39 -12.20 6.91
N GLY A 140 -4.59 -12.46 7.43
CA GLY A 140 -4.86 -12.41 8.87
C GLY A 140 -4.61 -11.00 9.46
N LYS A 141 -3.74 -10.92 10.47
CA LYS A 141 -3.38 -9.66 11.15
C LYS A 141 -2.06 -9.03 10.67
N LYS A 142 -1.22 -9.77 9.96
CA LYS A 142 0.14 -9.34 9.59
C LYS A 142 0.19 -8.75 8.18
N ASN A 143 0.87 -7.61 8.06
CA ASN A 143 1.18 -6.98 6.78
C ASN A 143 2.63 -7.26 6.41
N THR A 144 2.91 -7.38 5.13
CA THR A 144 4.27 -7.43 4.60
C THR A 144 4.86 -6.02 4.46
N TYR A 145 6.17 -5.93 4.12
CA TYR A 145 6.84 -4.66 3.89
C TYR A 145 6.30 -3.94 2.64
N PHE A 146 6.40 -2.62 2.59
CA PHE A 146 5.93 -1.87 1.43
C PHE A 146 6.90 -1.99 0.26
N LYS A 147 6.37 -2.13 -0.96
CA LYS A 147 7.12 -2.10 -2.21
C LYS A 147 6.56 -1.00 -3.10
N ASN A 148 7.44 -0.21 -3.69
CA ASN A 148 7.05 0.83 -4.64
C ASN A 148 6.79 0.22 -6.02
N ILE A 149 5.79 0.75 -6.72
CA ILE A 149 5.57 0.52 -8.15
C ILE A 149 5.35 1.88 -8.83
N GLU A 150 6.19 2.19 -9.81
CA GLU A 150 6.13 3.43 -10.58
C GLU A 150 5.03 3.37 -11.65
N ALA A 151 4.78 4.49 -12.34
CA ALA A 151 3.82 4.51 -13.45
C ALA A 151 4.37 3.69 -14.62
N ASP A 152 3.50 2.92 -15.27
CA ASP A 152 3.79 1.96 -16.34
C ASP A 152 4.79 0.84 -15.96
N GLU A 153 5.16 0.75 -14.69
CA GLU A 153 6.02 -0.32 -14.18
C GLU A 153 5.21 -1.60 -13.92
N GLU A 154 5.85 -2.74 -14.19
CA GLU A 154 5.35 -4.07 -13.91
C GLU A 154 6.13 -4.66 -12.73
N LYS A 155 5.41 -5.27 -11.78
CA LYS A 155 6.01 -6.03 -10.69
C LYS A 155 5.40 -7.43 -10.64
N ILE A 156 6.25 -8.44 -10.53
CA ILE A 156 5.85 -9.82 -10.31
C ILE A 156 5.90 -10.13 -8.81
N ILE A 157 4.76 -10.56 -8.27
CA ILE A 157 4.57 -11.03 -6.91
C ILE A 157 4.50 -12.56 -6.96
N SER A 158 5.36 -13.24 -6.20
CA SER A 158 5.33 -14.69 -6.05
C SER A 158 4.91 -15.07 -4.65
N ILE A 159 3.88 -15.93 -4.56
CA ILE A 159 3.19 -16.29 -3.33
C ILE A 159 3.36 -17.78 -3.11
N LEU A 160 4.20 -18.16 -2.13
CA LEU A 160 4.36 -19.55 -1.71
C LEU A 160 3.37 -19.86 -0.58
N LEU A 161 2.66 -20.98 -0.72
CA LEU A 161 1.74 -21.50 0.30
C LEU A 161 2.39 -22.68 1.00
N GLU A 162 2.52 -22.65 2.32
CA GLU A 162 2.97 -23.84 3.08
C GLU A 162 1.94 -24.98 3.02
N ASP A 163 0.65 -24.63 3.03
CA ASP A 163 -0.46 -25.55 2.82
C ASP A 163 -1.03 -25.34 1.42
N GLU A 164 -0.77 -26.30 0.52
CA GLU A 164 -1.25 -26.30 -0.87
C GLU A 164 -2.77 -26.27 -0.98
N ASN A 165 -3.53 -26.66 0.05
CA ASN A 165 -4.98 -26.67 0.02
C ASN A 165 -5.61 -25.50 0.80
N ALA A 166 -4.79 -24.54 1.23
CA ALA A 166 -5.24 -23.40 2.01
C ALA A 166 -6.31 -22.59 1.26
N THR A 167 -7.31 -22.14 2.02
CA THR A 167 -8.40 -21.28 1.53
C THR A 167 -8.44 -20.02 2.37
N PHE A 168 -8.10 -18.89 1.76
CA PHE A 168 -7.98 -17.61 2.46
C PHE A 168 -8.06 -16.46 1.47
N LYS A 169 -8.02 -15.22 1.98
CA LYS A 169 -8.04 -14.00 1.17
C LYS A 169 -6.79 -13.19 1.45
N ILE A 170 -6.14 -12.76 0.39
CA ILE A 170 -5.04 -11.81 0.44
C ILE A 170 -5.59 -10.43 0.17
N ILE A 171 -5.26 -9.48 1.03
CA ILE A 171 -5.59 -8.07 0.82
C ILE A 171 -4.34 -7.36 0.37
N ILE A 172 -4.34 -6.79 -0.84
CA ILE A 172 -3.29 -5.89 -1.29
C ILE A 172 -3.70 -4.48 -0.88
N ASN A 173 -2.89 -3.83 -0.04
CA ASN A 173 -3.08 -2.45 0.37
C ASN A 173 -2.17 -1.56 -0.48
N PHE A 174 -2.76 -0.66 -1.26
CA PHE A 174 -2.03 0.36 -1.99
C PHE A 174 -2.04 1.69 -1.23
N LYS A 175 -0.99 2.47 -1.37
CA LYS A 175 -0.90 3.83 -0.86
C LYS A 175 -0.44 4.76 -1.99
N ASP A 176 -1.21 5.80 -2.26
CA ASP A 176 -0.82 6.83 -3.22
C ASP A 176 0.13 7.89 -2.63
N ILE A 177 0.63 8.77 -3.49
CA ILE A 177 1.50 9.89 -3.13
C ILE A 177 0.85 10.89 -2.17
N TYR A 178 -0.48 10.92 -2.08
CA TYR A 178 -1.22 11.80 -1.18
C TYR A 178 -1.59 11.12 0.15
N GLY A 179 -1.13 9.89 0.36
CA GLY A 179 -1.39 9.10 1.56
C GLY A 179 -2.77 8.44 1.62
N ASN A 180 -3.55 8.47 0.55
CA ASN A 180 -4.80 7.72 0.47
C ASN A 180 -4.48 6.23 0.34
N ARG A 181 -5.29 5.38 0.97
CA ARG A 181 -5.11 3.93 0.99
C ARG A 181 -6.22 3.21 0.24
N TYR A 182 -5.84 2.31 -0.66
CA TYR A 182 -6.75 1.49 -1.45
C TYR A 182 -6.55 0.02 -1.07
N LYS A 183 -7.58 -0.80 -1.27
CA LYS A 183 -7.51 -2.23 -0.95
C LYS A 183 -8.11 -3.06 -2.06
N GLU A 184 -7.34 -4.02 -2.53
CA GLU A 184 -7.76 -5.06 -3.46
C GLU A 184 -7.80 -6.40 -2.73
N LYS A 185 -8.65 -7.33 -3.18
CA LYS A 185 -8.73 -8.67 -2.61
C LYS A 185 -8.43 -9.70 -3.69
N ILE A 186 -7.54 -10.63 -3.34
CA ILE A 186 -7.27 -11.84 -4.11
C ILE A 186 -7.77 -13.01 -3.27
N GLU A 187 -8.51 -13.93 -3.88
CA GLU A 187 -9.05 -15.08 -3.18
C GLU A 187 -8.26 -16.33 -3.54
N PHE A 188 -7.91 -17.12 -2.53
CA PHE A 188 -7.33 -18.45 -2.70
C PHE A 188 -8.36 -19.47 -2.23
N TYR A 189 -8.67 -20.43 -3.10
CA TYR A 189 -9.58 -21.52 -2.77
C TYR A 189 -8.94 -22.83 -3.15
N ARG A 190 -8.67 -23.67 -2.14
CA ARG A 190 -7.94 -24.94 -2.27
C ARG A 190 -6.61 -24.76 -3.03
N GLY A 191 -5.80 -23.79 -2.59
CA GLY A 191 -4.52 -23.45 -3.23
C GLY A 191 -4.61 -22.69 -4.56
N ARG A 192 -5.75 -22.77 -5.25
CA ARG A 192 -5.92 -22.10 -6.53
C ARG A 192 -6.22 -20.64 -6.31
N MET A 193 -5.44 -19.81 -6.97
CA MET A 193 -5.66 -18.38 -6.98
C MET A 193 -6.82 -18.02 -7.92
N TYR A 194 -7.82 -17.35 -7.35
CA TYR A 194 -8.93 -16.74 -8.05
C TYR A 194 -8.76 -15.21 -7.96
N LEU A 195 -8.53 -14.59 -9.12
CA LEU A 195 -8.60 -13.16 -9.29
C LEU A 195 -10.03 -12.81 -9.68
N PRO A 196 -10.89 -12.36 -8.74
CA PRO A 196 -12.20 -11.86 -9.14
C PRO A 196 -11.98 -10.62 -10.02
N VAL A 197 -12.26 -10.73 -11.32
CA VAL A 197 -11.99 -9.70 -12.36
C VAL A 197 -12.80 -8.40 -12.17
N GLU A 198 -13.55 -8.24 -11.09
CA GLU A 198 -14.17 -6.96 -10.74
C GLU A 198 -13.32 -6.19 -9.74
N ILE A 199 -12.49 -5.29 -10.24
CA ILE A 199 -11.90 -4.18 -9.46
C ILE A 199 -13.07 -3.38 -8.87
N LYS A 200 -13.53 -3.76 -7.67
CA LYS A 200 -14.55 -2.98 -6.96
C LYS A 200 -13.91 -1.69 -6.51
N ARG A 201 -14.23 -0.60 -7.23
CA ARG A 201 -13.94 0.78 -6.86
C ARG A 201 -14.37 1.01 -5.42
N VAL A 202 -13.43 0.95 -4.48
CA VAL A 202 -13.71 1.18 -3.06
C VAL A 202 -14.11 2.65 -2.90
N LYS A 203 -15.40 2.91 -2.70
CA LYS A 203 -15.89 4.26 -2.35
C LYS A 203 -15.30 4.64 -1.00
N PHE A 204 -14.49 5.69 -0.99
CA PHE A 204 -13.93 6.25 0.24
C PHE A 204 -15.02 6.91 1.08
N SER A 205 -15.03 6.60 2.37
CA SER A 205 -15.65 7.48 3.36
C SER A 205 -14.73 8.69 3.55
N LYS A 206 -15.22 9.89 3.20
CA LYS A 206 -14.48 11.16 3.37
C LYS A 206 -13.95 11.33 4.80
N LEU A 207 -14.70 10.83 5.77
CA LEU A 207 -14.38 10.87 7.20
C LEU A 207 -13.14 10.03 7.55
N ASN A 208 -13.00 8.83 6.98
CA ASN A 208 -11.85 7.97 7.26
C ASN A 208 -10.55 8.56 6.70
N THR A 209 -10.59 9.16 5.50
CA THR A 209 -9.43 9.85 4.91
C THR A 209 -9.03 11.08 5.72
N PHE A 210 -10.02 11.83 6.24
CA PHE A 210 -9.76 12.95 7.13
C PHE A 210 -9.07 12.50 8.43
N TYR A 211 -9.60 11.46 9.08
CA TYR A 211 -9.02 10.91 10.31
C TYR A 211 -7.59 10.39 10.12
N GLU A 212 -7.31 9.65 9.05
CA GLU A 212 -5.95 9.15 8.76
C GLU A 212 -4.96 10.28 8.47
N LYS A 213 -5.39 11.33 7.74
CA LYS A 213 -4.55 12.53 7.51
C LYS A 213 -4.28 13.29 8.80
N TRP A 214 -5.29 13.43 9.65
CA TRP A 214 -5.13 14.06 10.96
C TRP A 214 -4.14 13.24 11.82
N LYS A 215 -4.33 11.91 11.89
CA LYS A 215 -3.46 11.00 12.63
C LYS A 215 -2.02 11.02 12.14
N SER A 216 -1.79 11.09 10.82
CA SER A 216 -0.43 11.18 10.28
C SER A 216 0.24 12.50 10.63
N ARG A 217 -0.47 13.62 10.53
CA ARG A 217 0.03 14.96 10.92
C ARG A 217 0.33 15.04 12.40
N TYR A 218 -0.54 14.49 13.24
CA TYR A 218 -0.34 14.44 14.68
C TYR A 218 0.90 13.60 15.05
N LYS A 219 1.13 12.48 14.35
CA LYS A 219 2.34 11.66 14.56
C LYS A 219 3.63 12.39 14.18
N ILE A 220 3.62 13.20 13.13
CA ILE A 220 4.77 14.04 12.74
C ILE A 220 5.00 15.11 13.80
N TYR A 221 3.95 15.84 14.20
CA TYR A 221 4.04 16.84 15.27
C TYR A 221 4.61 16.28 16.58
N LEU A 222 4.21 15.08 16.98
CA LEU A 222 4.75 14.42 18.17
C LEU A 222 6.23 14.02 18.02
N LYS A 223 6.68 13.66 16.81
CA LYS A 223 8.10 13.39 16.54
C LYS A 223 8.93 14.67 16.62
N ASP A 224 8.49 15.72 15.94
CA ASP A 224 9.19 17.01 15.93
C ASP A 224 9.30 17.57 17.36
N LYS A 225 8.23 17.45 18.17
CA LYS A 225 8.26 17.87 19.57
C LYS A 225 9.23 17.05 20.43
N LYS A 226 9.42 15.77 20.11
CA LYS A 226 10.37 14.89 20.81
C LYS A 226 11.81 15.19 20.41
N GLU A 227 12.06 15.46 19.12
CA GLU A 227 13.39 15.88 18.64
C GLU A 227 13.81 17.24 19.22
N ILE A 228 12.86 18.16 19.42
CA ILE A 228 13.13 19.43 20.12
C ILE A 228 13.49 19.19 21.59
N SER A 229 12.74 18.35 22.32
CA SER A 229 13.06 18.04 23.72
C SER A 229 14.37 17.27 23.91
N ASP A 230 14.76 16.45 22.94
CA ASP A 230 16.01 15.68 23.01
C ASP A 230 17.23 16.58 22.71
N ASN A 231 17.08 17.59 21.85
CA ASN A 231 18.12 18.59 21.57
C ASN A 231 18.31 19.59 22.73
N ASP A 232 17.24 20.01 23.40
CA ASP A 232 17.34 20.90 24.56
C ASP A 232 18.09 20.22 25.73
N ASN A 233 17.87 18.92 25.96
CA ASN A 233 18.57 18.14 26.98
C ASN A 233 20.05 17.83 26.65
N GLN A 234 20.47 17.93 25.39
CA GLN A 234 21.89 17.78 24.99
C GLN A 234 22.69 19.08 25.18
N ASN A 235 22.07 20.24 24.98
CA ASN A 235 22.72 21.53 25.21
C ASN A 235 22.93 21.83 26.70
N ASP A 236 22.03 21.35 27.58
CA ASP A 236 22.17 21.54 29.03
C ASP A 236 23.30 20.68 29.65
N ASN A 237 23.73 19.60 28.98
CA ASN A 237 24.82 18.74 29.44
C ASN A 237 26.21 19.11 28.89
N GLN A 238 26.32 20.12 28.01
CA GLN A 238 27.60 20.64 27.51
C GLN A 238 28.07 21.92 28.21
N ASN A 239 27.23 22.49 29.09
CA ASN A 239 27.52 23.71 29.86
C ASN A 239 27.82 23.43 31.36
N LEU A 240 28.21 22.20 31.71
CA LEU A 240 28.70 21.78 33.03
C LEU A 240 30.11 21.22 32.90
#